data_AF-A0A7T7HND9-F1
#
_entry.id   AF-A0A7T7HND9-F1
#
_cell.length_a   1.000
_cell.length_b   1.000
_cell.length_c   1.000
_cell.angle_alpha   90.00
_cell.angle_beta   90.00
_cell.angle_gamma   90.00
#
_symmetry.space_group_name_H-M   'P 1'
#
loop_
_entity.id
_entity.type
_entity.pdbx_description
1 polymer ?
#
loop_
_entity_poly.entity_id
_entity_poly.type
_entity_poly.pdbx_seq_one_letter_code
_entity_poly.pdbx_strand_id
1 'polypeptide(L)' 'MAERLAGIKGRFILSLNDRPEVRENFSAFRFVDVKFDYTIGSGEQKAAGEVIILDGKDIRRDRNLPLF' A
#
# COMPACT_ATOMS: atom_id res chain seq x y z
N MET A 1 -2.29 5.21 -12.48
CA MET A 1 -1.55 4.02 -11.97
C MET A 1 -2.49 3.00 -11.34
N ALA A 2 -3.35 3.40 -10.39
CA ALA A 2 -4.34 2.52 -9.74
C ALA A 2 -5.19 1.70 -10.74
N GLU A 3 -5.69 2.32 -11.81
CA GLU A 3 -6.46 1.63 -12.85
C GLU A 3 -5.68 0.50 -13.56
N ARG A 4 -4.35 0.67 -13.72
CA ARG A 4 -3.50 -0.35 -14.33
C ARG A 4 -3.29 -1.51 -13.38
N LEU A 5 -3.13 -1.23 -12.08
CA LEU A 5 -2.99 -2.23 -11.03
C LEU A 5 -4.27 -3.07 -10.86
N ALA A 6 -5.44 -2.46 -11.08
CA ALA A 6 -6.73 -3.18 -11.04
C ALA A 6 -6.84 -4.25 -12.13
N GLY A 7 -6.16 -4.08 -13.26
CA GLY A 7 -6.16 -5.04 -14.37
C GLY A 7 -5.13 -6.18 -14.26
N ILE A 8 -4.31 -6.22 -13.21
CA ILE A 8 -3.21 -7.18 -13.10
C ILE A 8 -3.75 -8.58 -12.76
N LYS A 9 -3.37 -9.58 -13.58
CA LYS A 9 -3.73 -10.99 -13.37
C LYS A 9 -3.05 -11.63 -12.16
N GLY A 10 -1.83 -11.19 -11.83
CA GLY A 10 -1.08 -11.61 -10.63
C GLY A 10 -1.48 -10.85 -9.35
N ARG A 11 -0.86 -11.21 -8.24
CA ARG A 11 -0.97 -10.50 -6.96
C ARG A 11 0.09 -9.40 -6.86
N PHE A 12 -0.16 -8.38 -6.06
CA PHE A 12 0.81 -7.31 -5.84
C PHE A 12 0.81 -6.82 -4.39
N ILE A 13 1.97 -6.30 -3.99
CA ILE A 13 2.18 -5.54 -2.76
C ILE A 13 2.89 -4.25 -3.17
N LEU A 14 2.38 -3.11 -2.72
CA LEU A 14 2.93 -1.80 -3.01
C LEU A 14 3.10 -1.02 -1.70
N SER A 15 4.31 -0.49 -1.45
CA SER A 15 4.55 0.46 -0.35
C SER A 15 4.57 1.89 -0.89
N LEU A 16 3.87 2.80 -0.23
CA LEU A 16 3.88 4.23 -0.51
C LEU A 16 3.88 5.03 0.81
N ASN A 17 4.31 6.29 0.73
CA ASN A 17 4.13 7.22 1.84
C ASN A 17 2.63 7.40 2.12
N ASP A 18 2.25 7.37 3.40
CA ASP A 18 0.88 7.57 3.85
C ASP A 18 0.49 9.04 3.71
N ARG A 19 -0.12 9.38 2.58
CA ARG A 19 -0.72 10.69 2.31
C ARG A 19 -2.19 10.53 1.92
N PRO A 20 -3.04 11.54 2.19
CA PRO A 20 -4.46 11.51 1.81
C PRO A 20 -4.67 11.17 0.33
N GLU A 21 -3.84 11.71 -0.57
CA GLU A 21 -3.93 11.50 -2.01
C GLU A 21 -3.64 10.04 -2.40
N VAL A 22 -2.80 9.33 -1.63
CA VAL A 22 -2.54 7.89 -1.84
C VAL A 22 -3.76 7.09 -1.43
N ARG A 23 -4.36 7.41 -0.28
CA ARG A 23 -5.57 6.72 0.19
C ARG A 23 -6.75 6.92 -0.75
N GLU A 24 -6.91 8.11 -1.31
CA GLU A 24 -7.95 8.41 -2.29
C GLU A 24 -7.74 7.65 -3.60
N ASN A 25 -6.55 7.76 -4.20
CA ASN A 25 -6.24 7.16 -5.50
C ASN A 25 -6.26 5.63 -5.48
N PHE A 26 -5.96 5.01 -4.34
CA PHE A 26 -5.90 3.55 -4.19
C PHE A 26 -7.04 2.99 -3.34
N SER A 27 -8.10 3.77 -3.11
CA SER A 27 -9.28 3.40 -2.30
C SER A 27 -9.97 2.10 -2.72
N ALA A 28 -9.79 1.67 -3.98
CA ALA A 28 -10.28 0.39 -4.50
C ALA A 28 -9.51 -0.84 -4.01
N PHE A 29 -8.39 -0.66 -3.29
CA PHE A 29 -7.51 -1.73 -2.82
C PHE A 29 -7.52 -1.85 -1.30
N ARG A 30 -6.92 -2.93 -0.79
CA ARG A 30 -6.78 -3.14 0.66
C ARG A 30 -5.54 -2.41 1.16
N PHE A 31 -5.70 -1.68 2.26
CA PHE A 31 -4.59 -1.04 2.97
C PHE A 31 -4.24 -1.82 4.23
N VAL A 32 -2.95 -1.89 4.54
CA VAL A 32 -2.40 -2.30 5.81
C VAL A 32 -1.62 -1.10 6.34
N ASP A 33 -2.10 -0.55 7.45
CA ASP A 33 -1.42 0.55 8.12
C ASP A 33 -0.18 0.01 8.82
N VAL A 34 1.00 0.44 8.38
CA VAL A 34 2.27 0.09 9.00
C VAL A 34 2.87 1.37 9.55
N LYS A 35 2.95 1.48 10.88
CA LYS A 35 3.66 2.58 11.52
C LYS A 35 5.16 2.36 11.33
N PHE A 36 5.76 3.11 10.41
CA PHE A 36 7.20 3.19 10.26
C PHE A 36 7.66 4.62 10.50
N ASP A 37 8.48 4.82 11.52
CA ASP A 37 9.11 6.11 11.82
C ASP A 37 10.44 6.20 11.05
N TYR A 38 10.38 6.48 9.74
CA TYR A 38 11.58 6.81 8.97
C TYR A 38 11.77 8.32 8.82
N THR A 39 13.00 8.77 9.07
CA THR A 39 13.42 10.16 8.86
C THR A 39 13.99 10.30 7.45
N ILE A 40 13.37 11.12 6.59
CA ILE A 40 13.85 11.35 5.22
C ILE A 40 14.78 12.57 5.20
N GLY A 41 16.10 12.33 5.24
CA GLY A 41 17.17 13.24 4.74
C GLY A 41 17.34 14.63 5.39
N SER A 42 18.49 15.26 5.15
CA SER A 42 18.98 16.51 5.78
C SER A 42 18.26 17.79 5.34
N GLY A 43 16.95 17.89 5.63
CA GLY A 43 16.10 19.05 5.36
C GLY A 43 14.86 19.04 6.27
N GLU A 44 13.96 20.02 6.12
CA GLU A 44 12.79 20.24 6.97
C GLU A 44 12.05 18.93 7.32
N GLN A 45 12.06 18.59 8.61
CA GLN A 45 11.61 17.29 9.13
C GLN A 45 10.11 17.11 8.89
N LYS A 46 9.73 16.22 7.97
CA LYS A 46 8.35 15.75 7.82
C LYS A 46 8.27 14.27 8.18
N ALA A 47 7.57 13.98 9.28
CA ALA A 47 7.12 12.63 9.57
C ALA A 47 6.21 12.17 8.42
N ALA A 48 6.61 11.13 7.71
CA ALA A 48 5.79 10.47 6.72
C ALA A 48 5.63 9.02 7.18
N GLY A 49 4.39 8.62 7.50
CA GLY A 49 4.09 7.21 7.68
C GLY A 49 4.19 6.46 6.35
N GLU A 50 4.17 5.13 6.39
CA GLU A 50 4.05 4.29 5.20
C GLU A 50 2.71 3.55 5.21
N VAL A 51 2.20 3.25 4.03
CA VAL A 51 1.02 2.41 3.86
C VAL A 51 1.32 1.30 2.86
N ILE A 52 0.97 0.08 3.24
CA ILE A 52 1.08 -1.09 2.37
C ILE A 52 -0.27 -1.31 1.69
N ILE A 53 -0.26 -1.35 0.36
CA ILE A 53 -1.42 -1.57 -0.49
C ILE A 53 -1.32 -2.97 -1.09
N LEU A 54 -2.34 -3.79 -0.86
CA LEU A 54 -2.46 -5.15 -1.37
C LEU A 54 -3.49 -5.21 -2.50
N ASP A 55 -3.34 -6.19 -3.39
CA ASP A 55 -4.33 -6.43 -4.43
C ASP A 55 -5.72 -6.79 -3.87
N GLY A 56 -6.77 -6.56 -4.66
CA GLY A 56 -8.17 -6.74 -4.26
C GLY A 56 -8.68 -8.18 -4.31
N LYS A 57 -7.83 -9.20 -4.49
CA LYS A 57 -8.31 -10.58 -4.68
C LYS A 57 -8.66 -11.25 -3.36
N ASP A 58 -9.60 -12.18 -3.45
CA ASP A 58 -10.03 -12.97 -2.30
C ASP A 58 -8.86 -13.82 -1.74
N ILE A 59 -8.66 -13.72 -0.44
CA ILE A 59 -7.57 -14.39 0.28
C ILE A 59 -7.88 -15.87 0.47
N ARG A 60 -9.16 -16.27 0.49
CA ARG A 60 -9.57 -17.66 0.74
C ARG A 60 -9.34 -18.57 -0.47
N ARG A 61 -9.30 -18.02 -1.69
CA ARG A 61 -8.95 -18.77 -2.90
C ARG A 61 -7.46 -19.04 -3.09
N ASP A 62 -6.57 -18.28 -2.45
CA ASP A 62 -5.13 -18.40 -2.65
C ASP A 62 -4.42 -18.67 -1.31
N ARG A 63 -4.02 -19.92 -1.11
CA ARG A 63 -3.40 -20.45 0.12
C ARG A 63 -2.03 -19.84 0.51
N ASN A 64 -1.48 -18.91 -0.27
CA ASN A 64 -0.12 -18.39 -0.12
C ASN A 64 -0.08 -16.87 0.14
N LEU A 65 -1.03 -16.32 0.90
CA LEU A 65 -0.89 -14.93 1.33
C LEU A 65 -0.02 -14.88 2.60
N PRO A 66 0.99 -14.00 2.69
CA PRO A 66 1.62 -13.70 3.97
C PRO A 66 0.55 -13.21 4.95
N LEU A 67 0.38 -13.97 6.04
CA LEU A 67 -0.38 -13.55 7.21
C LEU A 67 0.49 -12.51 7.90
N PHE A 68 0.22 -11.23 7.64
CA PHE A 68 0.75 -10.14 8.45
C PHE A 68 -0.12 -9.97 9.69
#